data_AF-A0A358AB34-F1
#
_entry.id   AF-A0A358AB34-F1
#
_cell.length_a   1.000
_cell.length_b   1.000
_cell.length_c   1.000
_cell.angle_alpha   90.00
_cell.angle_beta   90.00
_cell.angle_gamma   90.00
#
_symmetry.space_group_name_H-M   'P 1'
#
loop_
_entity.id
_entity.type
_entity.pdbx_description
1 polymer ?
#
loop_
_entity_poly.entity_id
_entity_poly.type
_entity_poly.pdbx_seq_one_letter_code
_entity_poly.pdbx_strand_id
1 'polypeptide(L)'
;MTFYNLNEIIGWIGGALFSICALPQVIHTWKTKDTKGLSMLFLIIWFVGEILSFFYVISKDIITNIFHFPLYLNYSLNIILIFYLFYAKIKYK
;
A
#
# COMPACT_ATOMS: atom_id res chain seq x y z
N MET A 1 23.84 8.23 -19.05
CA MET A 1 23.07 9.28 -18.33
C MET A 1 21.56 9.15 -18.52
N THR A 2 21.04 8.77 -19.69
CA THR A 2 19.60 8.72 -19.99
C THR A 2 18.81 7.57 -19.34
N PHE A 3 19.40 6.37 -19.20
CA PHE A 3 18.70 5.22 -18.61
C PHE A 3 18.45 5.35 -17.10
N TYR A 4 19.33 6.04 -16.36
CA TYR A 4 19.16 6.27 -14.92
C TYR A 4 17.91 7.10 -14.63
N ASN A 5 17.71 8.19 -15.38
CA ASN A 5 16.55 9.07 -15.22
C ASN A 5 15.23 8.37 -15.57
N LEU A 6 15.23 7.48 -16.57
CA LEU A 6 14.03 6.72 -16.93
C LEU A 6 13.62 5.73 -15.84
N ASN A 7 14.59 5.01 -15.27
CA ASN A 7 14.34 4.06 -14.18
C ASN A 7 13.75 4.75 -12.94
N GLU A 8 14.25 5.94 -12.59
CA GLU A 8 13.70 6.72 -11.49
C GLU A 8 12.25 7.14 -11.78
N ILE A 9 11.97 7.72 -12.95
CA ILE A 9 10.61 8.15 -13.32
C ILE A 9 9.63 6.97 -13.27
N ILE A 10 10.01 5.81 -13.80
CA ILE A 10 9.18 4.59 -13.74
C ILE A 10 8.94 4.17 -12.29
N GLY A 11 9.96 4.21 -11.44
CA GLY A 11 9.84 3.91 -10.02
C GLY A 11 8.89 4.85 -9.28
N TRP A 12 8.98 6.16 -9.54
CA TRP A 12 8.09 7.18 -8.98
C TRP A 12 6.64 6.99 -9.41
N ILE A 13 6.39 6.76 -10.70
CA ILE A 13 5.05 6.48 -11.23
C ILE A 13 4.50 5.18 -10.63
N GLY A 14 5.32 4.13 -10.57
CA GLY A 14 4.94 2.85 -9.96
C GLY A 14 4.54 3.01 -8.49
N GLY A 15 5.35 3.70 -7.69
CA GLY A 15 5.04 3.98 -6.28
C GLY A 15 3.75 4.78 -6.10
N ALA A 16 3.51 5.77 -6.96
CA ALA A 16 2.27 6.55 -6.95
C ALA A 16 1.03 5.72 -7.35
N LEU A 17 1.14 4.83 -8.33
CA LEU A 17 0.03 3.95 -8.71
C LEU A 17 -0.26 2.91 -7.63
N PHE A 18 0.77 2.32 -7.03
CA PHE A 18 0.59 1.39 -5.92
C PHE A 18 0.01 2.07 -4.67
N SER A 19 0.26 3.37 -4.44
CA SER A 19 -0.27 4.06 -3.25
C SER A 19 -1.78 4.22 -3.29
N ILE A 20 -2.37 4.28 -4.50
CA ILE A 20 -3.80 4.43 -4.70
C ILE A 20 -4.49 3.14 -5.16
N CYS A 21 -3.77 2.06 -5.43
CA CYS A 21 -4.33 0.83 -6.03
C CYS A 21 -5.38 0.16 -5.13
N ALA A 22 -5.28 0.34 -3.80
CA ALA A 22 -6.23 -0.15 -2.82
C ALA A 22 -7.53 0.67 -2.76
N LEU A 23 -7.50 1.91 -3.25
CA LEU A 23 -8.61 2.85 -3.13
C LEU A 23 -9.87 2.39 -3.87
N PRO A 24 -9.81 1.86 -5.11
CA PRO A 24 -10.98 1.28 -5.78
C PRO A 24 -11.66 0.18 -4.97
N GLN A 25 -10.88 -0.69 -4.32
CA GLN A 25 -11.43 -1.77 -3.48
C GLN A 25 -12.16 -1.22 -2.25
N VAL A 26 -11.56 -0.23 -1.58
CA VAL A 26 -12.17 0.47 -0.45
C VAL A 26 -13.47 1.15 -0.85
N ILE A 27 -13.46 1.88 -1.98
CA ILE A 27 -14.65 2.57 -2.51
C ILE A 27 -15.74 1.55 -2.84
N HIS A 28 -15.39 0.45 -3.49
CA HIS A 28 -16.33 -0.61 -3.82
C HIS A 28 -16.98 -1.18 -2.57
N THR A 29 -16.18 -1.65 -1.59
CA THR A 29 -16.69 -2.17 -0.32
C THR A 29 -17.49 -1.14 0.46
N TRP A 30 -17.11 0.15 0.42
CA TRP A 30 -17.88 1.20 1.06
C TRP A 30 -19.25 1.43 0.41
N LYS A 31 -19.35 1.31 -0.92
CA LYS A 31 -20.62 1.49 -1.65
C LYS A 31 -21.53 0.26 -1.56
N THR A 32 -20.98 -0.93 -1.79
CA THR A 32 -21.78 -2.17 -1.86
C THR A 32 -22.06 -2.77 -0.49
N LYS A 33 -21.22 -2.44 0.50
CA LYS A 33 -21.22 -3.12 1.82
C LYS A 33 -21.07 -4.63 1.68
N ASP A 34 -20.49 -5.11 0.58
CA ASP A 34 -20.25 -6.53 0.33
C ASP A 34 -18.77 -6.84 0.51
N THR A 35 -18.48 -7.83 1.36
CA THR A 35 -17.15 -8.33 1.65
C THR A 35 -17.00 -9.82 1.36
N LYS A 36 -17.97 -10.46 0.71
CA LYS A 36 -17.92 -11.91 0.41
C LYS A 36 -16.72 -12.29 -0.46
N GLY A 37 -16.41 -11.46 -1.47
CA GLY A 37 -15.24 -11.65 -2.32
C GLY A 37 -13.90 -11.28 -1.66
N LEU A 38 -13.92 -10.64 -0.48
CA LEU A 38 -12.73 -10.18 0.20
C LEU A 38 -12.21 -11.26 1.16
N SER A 39 -11.06 -11.85 0.84
CA SER A 39 -10.41 -12.88 1.67
C SER A 39 -9.78 -12.26 2.92
N MET A 40 -10.13 -12.80 4.09
CA MET A 40 -9.52 -12.39 5.36
C MET A 40 -8.02 -12.72 5.40
N LEU A 41 -7.63 -13.88 4.87
CA LEU A 41 -6.22 -14.29 4.81
C LEU A 41 -5.41 -13.33 3.94
N PHE A 42 -5.97 -12.88 2.81
CA PHE A 42 -5.34 -11.88 1.96
C PHE A 42 -5.08 -10.58 2.72
N LEU A 43 -6.07 -10.06 3.46
CA LEU A 43 -5.90 -8.84 4.26
C LEU A 43 -4.80 -8.98 5.31
N ILE A 44 -4.71 -10.12 5.99
CA ILE A 44 -3.70 -10.38 7.02
C ILE A 44 -2.30 -10.42 6.41
N ILE A 45 -2.10 -11.20 5.35
CA ILE A 45 -0.80 -11.33 4.69
C ILE A 45 -0.38 -9.97 4.12
N TRP A 46 -1.30 -9.25 3.48
CA TRP A 46 -1.04 -7.93 2.94
C TRP A 46 -0.64 -6.95 4.03
N PHE A 47 -1.39 -6.87 5.13
CA PHE A 47 -1.07 -6.00 6.25
C PHE A 47 0.32 -6.25 6.84
N VAL A 48 0.66 -7.52 7.09
CA VAL A 48 1.98 -7.90 7.61
C VAL A 48 3.06 -7.54 6.60
N GLY A 49 2.84 -7.79 5.32
CA GLY A 49 3.76 -7.43 4.24
C GLY A 49 4.02 -5.91 4.16
N GLU A 50 2.98 -5.09 4.29
CA GLU A 50 3.06 -3.62 4.30
C GLU A 50 3.89 -3.13 5.50
N ILE A 51 3.64 -3.66 6.70
CA ILE A 51 4.41 -3.29 7.91
C ILE A 51 5.88 -3.64 7.74
N LEU A 52 6.19 -4.88 7.33
CA LEU A 52 7.58 -5.33 7.15
C LEU A 52 8.30 -4.50 6.08
N SER A 53 7.61 -4.17 4.98
CA SER A 53 8.16 -3.35 3.89
C SER A 53 8.41 -1.91 4.33
N PHE A 54 7.50 -1.34 5.13
CA PHE A 54 7.66 0.00 5.69
C PHE A 54 8.90 0.09 6.60
N PHE A 55 9.07 -0.87 7.50
CA PHE A 55 10.26 -0.95 8.36
C PHE A 55 11.55 -1.16 7.56
N TYR A 56 11.50 -1.98 6.50
CA TYR A 56 12.63 -2.20 5.63
C TYR A 56 13.07 -0.90 4.93
N VAL A 57 12.12 -0.12 4.39
CA VAL A 57 12.42 1.17 3.75
C VAL A 57 12.97 2.18 4.75
N ILE A 58 12.39 2.29 5.94
CA ILE A 58 12.93 3.14 7.02
C ILE A 58 14.39 2.77 7.31
N SER A 59 14.66 1.48 7.51
CA SER A 59 16.01 1.00 7.84
C SER A 59 17.00 1.30 6.71
N LYS A 60 16.58 1.11 5.46
CA LYS A 60 17.41 1.39 4.28
C LYS A 60 17.70 2.88 4.11
N ASP A 61 16.71 3.73 4.32
CA ASP A 61 16.85 5.18 4.16
C ASP A 61 17.74 5.80 5.24
N ILE A 62 17.67 5.28 6.47
CA ILE A 62 18.60 5.66 7.54
C ILE A 62 20.05 5.33 7.17
N ILE A 63 20.29 4.15 6.58
CA ILE A 63 21.64 3.71 6.20
C ILE A 63 22.15 4.49 4.98
N THR A 64 21.30 4.72 3.98
CA THR A 64 21.69 5.35 2.70
C THR A 64 21.62 6.87 2.72
N ASN A 65 20.96 7.47 3.71
CA ASN A 65 20.60 8.90 3.77
C ASN A 65 19.82 9.40 2.52
N ILE A 66 19.13 8.51 1.81
CA ILE A 66 18.27 8.84 0.68
C ILE A 66 16.82 8.65 1.11
N PHE A 67 16.03 9.71 1.10
CA PHE A 67 14.64 9.65 1.54
C PHE A 67 13.69 9.34 0.38
N HIS A 68 13.05 8.17 0.39
CA HIS A 68 12.16 7.71 -0.67
C HIS A 68 10.69 8.07 -0.42
N PHE A 69 10.34 9.36 -0.51
CA PHE A 69 8.98 9.87 -0.23
C PHE A 69 7.81 9.05 -0.84
N PRO A 70 7.83 8.60 -2.11
CA PRO A 70 6.73 7.83 -2.71
C PRO A 70 6.42 6.52 -2.00
N LEU A 71 7.47 5.85 -1.49
CA LEU A 71 7.32 4.58 -0.79
C LEU A 71 6.69 4.79 0.59
N TYR A 72 7.09 5.83 1.32
CA TYR A 72 6.42 6.17 2.59
C TYR A 72 4.94 6.47 2.38
N LEU A 73 4.61 7.24 1.35
CA LEU A 73 3.22 7.55 1.02
C LEU A 73 2.45 6.28 0.64
N ASN A 74 3.05 5.40 -0.16
CA ASN A 74 2.48 4.11 -0.53
C ASN A 74 2.12 3.25 0.68
N TYR A 75 3.09 2.93 1.54
CA TYR A 75 2.85 2.05 2.67
C TYR A 75 1.90 2.67 3.70
N SER A 76 2.04 3.98 3.96
CA SER A 76 1.17 4.68 4.93
C SER A 76 -0.29 4.69 4.47
N LEU A 77 -0.55 4.98 3.20
CA LEU A 77 -1.91 4.97 2.65
C LEU A 77 -2.50 3.56 2.64
N ASN A 78 -1.73 2.57 2.19
CA ASN A 78 -2.21 1.18 2.15
C ASN A 78 -2.51 0.65 3.55
N ILE A 79 -1.70 0.93 4.57
CA ILE A 79 -1.99 0.56 5.96
C ILE A 79 -3.35 1.13 6.41
N ILE A 80 -3.63 2.41 6.16
CA ILE A 80 -4.91 3.05 6.52
C ILE A 80 -6.08 2.39 5.79
N LEU A 81 -5.93 2.12 4.49
CA LEU A 81 -6.97 1.50 3.67
C LEU A 81 -7.23 0.05 4.10
N ILE A 82 -6.20 -0.71 4.44
CA ILE A 82 -6.30 -2.07 4.97
C ILE A 82 -7.04 -2.08 6.31
N PHE A 83 -6.76 -1.14 7.21
CA PHE A 83 -7.50 -1.01 8.47
C PHE A 83 -9.00 -0.83 8.23
N TYR A 84 -9.38 0.02 7.25
CA TYR A 84 -10.78 0.15 6.86
C TYR A 84 -11.36 -1.17 6.30
N LEU A 85 -10.62 -1.88 5.45
CA LEU A 85 -11.07 -3.15 4.88
C LEU A 85 -11.22 -4.23 5.93
N PHE A 86 -10.35 -4.29 6.94
CA PHE A 86 -10.52 -5.17 8.10
C PHE A 86 -11.80 -4.86 8.87
N TYR A 87 -12.01 -3.59 9.20
CA TYR A 87 -13.24 -3.15 9.86
C TYR A 87 -14.48 -3.52 9.04
N ALA A 88 -14.45 -3.26 7.73
CA ALA A 88 -15.54 -3.60 6.82
C ALA A 88 -15.80 -5.11 6.77
N LYS A 89 -14.74 -5.93 6.74
CA LYS A 89 -14.86 -7.40 6.72
C LYS A 89 -15.50 -7.95 7.99
N ILE A 90 -15.19 -7.37 9.15
CA ILE A 90 -15.78 -7.76 10.43
C ILE A 90 -17.24 -7.30 10.51
N LYS A 91 -17.55 -6.09 10.03
CA LYS A 91 -18.88 -5.48 10.14
C LYS A 91 -19.90 -6.03 9.14
N TYR A 92 -19.49 -6.23 7.89
CA TYR A 92 -20.40 -6.54 6.79
C TYR A 92 -20.51 -8.05 6.47
N LYS A 93 -19.71 -8.89 7.13
CA LYS A 93 -19.61 -10.36 6.97
C LYS A 93 -19.66 -10.83 5.52
#